data_AF-A0A936MVK0-F1
#
_entry.id   AF-A0A936MVK0-F1
#
_cell.length_a   1.000
_cell.length_b   1.000
_cell.length_c   1.000
_cell.angle_alpha   90.00
_cell.angle_beta   90.00
_cell.angle_gamma   90.00
#
_symmetry.space_group_name_H-M   'P 1'
#
loop_
_entity.id
_entity.type
_entity.pdbx_description
1 polymer ?
#
loop_
_entity_poly.entity_id
_entity_poly.type
_entity_poly.pdbx_seq_one_letter_code
_entity_poly.pdbx_strand_id
1 'polypeptide(L)'
;MIRTNVKQPPRRWARFLGIASMLVFGVFLPASFGMGCESNAGSYCVARCDCQGCSQREREDCLDDVEDSERLAEYDGCASYFADYISCYTNEGSCESGGWVASTCTIEGSALRDCSARSAKFVKTACEEEAAKRAACGLSGGGTVPCGPVDECVAFCALGASCDELTNPTEGSTYVDCVIGCTDSSSSSTSSGGGP
;
A
#
# COMPACT_ATOMS: atom_id res chain seq x y z
N MET A 1 78.21 3.85 -16.74
CA MET A 1 77.80 4.57 -17.96
C MET A 1 76.45 4.02 -18.40
N ILE A 2 75.39 4.83 -18.39
CA ILE A 2 74.26 4.85 -19.35
C ILE A 2 73.37 6.03 -18.95
N ARG A 3 73.00 6.81 -19.96
CA ARG A 3 72.30 8.09 -19.93
C ARG A 3 70.79 7.90 -20.10
N THR A 4 70.04 8.85 -19.53
CA THR A 4 68.70 9.38 -19.96
C THR A 4 67.50 8.43 -19.82
N ASN A 5 66.29 8.86 -19.46
CA ASN A 5 65.59 10.04 -19.99
C ASN A 5 64.48 10.55 -19.03
N VAL A 6 64.19 11.84 -19.20
CA VAL A 6 63.33 12.72 -18.41
C VAL A 6 61.87 12.62 -18.87
N LYS A 7 60.91 12.70 -17.93
CA LYS A 7 59.58 13.26 -18.21
C LYS A 7 59.06 14.01 -16.99
N GLN A 8 59.22 15.34 -17.02
CA GLN A 8 58.59 16.26 -16.06
C GLN A 8 57.16 16.57 -16.52
N PRO A 9 56.16 16.54 -15.63
CA PRO A 9 54.86 17.17 -15.87
C PRO A 9 54.90 18.69 -15.59
N PRO A 10 54.07 19.48 -16.29
CA PRO A 10 54.21 20.93 -16.38
C PRO A 10 53.79 21.68 -15.10
N ARG A 11 54.62 22.65 -14.72
CA ARG A 11 54.29 23.76 -13.81
C ARG A 11 53.68 24.91 -14.61
N ARG A 12 52.55 25.47 -14.14
CA ARG A 12 52.04 26.86 -14.28
C ARG A 12 50.52 26.80 -14.04
N TRP A 13 49.93 27.38 -13.00
CA TRP A 13 50.03 28.78 -12.59
C TRP A 13 49.84 28.95 -11.09
N ALA A 14 50.71 29.76 -10.49
CA ALA A 14 50.47 30.43 -9.23
C ALA A 14 49.65 31.70 -9.47
N ARG A 15 48.58 31.89 -8.69
CA ARG A 15 48.11 33.19 -8.20
C ARG A 15 47.74 32.96 -6.73
N PHE A 16 48.66 33.26 -5.80
CA PHE A 16 48.80 34.54 -5.09
C PHE A 16 47.64 34.86 -4.13
N LEU A 17 47.95 34.63 -2.85
CA LEU A 17 47.70 35.47 -1.65
C LEU A 17 46.29 35.64 -1.05
N GLY A 18 46.26 35.35 0.27
CA GLY A 18 45.46 36.01 1.31
C GLY A 18 44.00 35.56 1.37
N ILE A 19 43.36 35.35 2.52
CA ILE A 19 43.40 36.12 3.76
C ILE A 19 43.06 35.19 4.94
N ALA A 20 43.67 35.48 6.08
CA ALA A 20 43.39 34.88 7.37
C ALA A 20 41.91 35.00 7.77
N SER A 21 41.32 33.91 8.26
CA SER A 21 40.17 33.99 9.15
C SER A 21 40.20 32.82 10.12
N MET A 22 40.67 33.10 11.34
CA MET A 22 40.42 32.28 12.51
C MET A 22 38.90 32.19 12.70
N LEU A 23 38.30 31.06 12.33
CA LEU A 23 36.98 30.69 12.80
C LEU A 23 37.11 29.40 13.60
N VAL A 24 36.92 29.61 14.90
CA VAL A 24 36.68 28.64 15.97
C VAL A 24 36.07 27.35 15.43
N PHE A 25 36.79 26.24 15.64
CA PHE A 25 36.30 24.87 15.54
C PHE A 25 35.17 24.66 16.57
N GLY A 26 33.96 25.07 16.21
CA GLY A 26 32.74 24.62 16.83
C GLY A 26 32.32 23.34 16.14
N VAL A 27 32.45 22.22 16.85
CA VAL A 27 31.87 20.93 16.48
C VAL A 27 30.35 21.10 16.38
N PHE A 28 29.86 21.44 15.20
CA PHE A 28 28.47 21.17 14.85
C PHE A 28 28.47 19.81 14.18
N LEU A 29 28.05 18.80 14.96
CA LEU A 29 27.63 17.53 14.40
C LEU A 29 26.67 17.85 13.24
N PRO A 30 26.90 17.35 12.02
CA PRO A 30 25.76 17.16 11.15
C PRO A 30 24.86 16.21 11.93
N ALA A 31 23.73 16.73 12.41
CA ALA A 31 22.59 15.89 12.68
C ALA A 31 22.30 15.24 11.32
N SER A 32 22.87 14.06 11.14
CA SER A 32 22.36 13.06 10.21
C SER A 32 20.96 12.76 10.71
N PHE A 33 20.01 13.64 10.39
CA PHE A 33 18.64 13.21 10.23
C PHE A 33 18.77 12.05 9.26
N GLY A 34 18.59 10.84 9.79
CA GLY A 34 18.36 9.70 8.95
C GLY A 34 17.21 10.12 8.05
N MET A 35 17.53 10.47 6.80
CA MET A 35 16.72 10.01 5.70
C MET A 35 16.77 8.49 5.82
N GLY A 36 15.98 7.96 6.75
CA GLY A 36 15.64 6.56 6.74
C GLY A 36 15.15 6.31 5.34
N CYS A 37 15.68 5.30 4.68
CA CYS A 37 15.01 4.75 3.51
C CYS A 37 13.54 4.64 3.93
N GLU A 38 12.68 5.45 3.32
CA GLU A 38 11.25 5.37 3.56
C GLU A 38 10.89 3.96 3.12
N SER A 39 10.66 3.08 4.09
CA SER A 39 10.23 1.72 3.80
C SER A 39 8.90 1.83 3.08
N ASN A 40 8.59 0.88 2.19
CA ASN A 40 7.27 0.81 1.58
C ASN A 40 6.16 0.73 2.65
N ALA A 41 6.47 0.16 3.83
CA ALA A 41 5.60 0.22 5.01
C ALA A 41 5.36 1.66 5.51
N GLY A 42 6.42 2.47 5.53
CA GLY A 42 6.41 3.90 5.81
C GLY A 42 5.41 4.68 4.98
N SER A 43 5.50 4.54 3.65
CA SER A 43 4.65 5.27 2.70
C SER A 43 3.18 4.85 2.77
N TYR A 44 2.90 3.56 3.01
CA TYR A 44 1.53 3.05 3.23
C TYR A 44 0.85 3.75 4.42
N CYS A 45 1.48 3.74 5.58
CA CYS A 45 0.89 4.32 6.79
C CYS A 45 0.78 5.84 6.70
N VAL A 46 1.75 6.51 6.06
CA VAL A 46 1.67 7.94 5.79
C VAL A 46 0.47 8.28 4.92
N ALA A 47 0.34 7.64 3.75
CA ALA A 47 -0.74 7.93 2.81
C ALA A 47 -2.12 7.71 3.46
N ARG A 48 -2.27 6.61 4.20
CA ARG A 48 -3.49 6.31 4.93
C ARG A 48 -3.78 7.35 6.02
N CYS A 49 -2.79 7.73 6.80
CA CYS A 49 -2.96 8.68 7.90
C CYS A 49 -3.15 10.12 7.47
N ASP A 50 -2.56 10.52 6.35
CA ASP A 50 -2.75 11.85 5.76
C ASP A 50 -4.20 12.03 5.26
N CYS A 51 -4.82 10.93 4.81
CA CYS A 51 -6.22 10.94 4.41
C CYS A 51 -7.19 10.86 5.59
N GLN A 52 -7.00 9.89 6.49
CA GLN A 52 -7.97 9.57 7.55
C GLN A 52 -7.81 10.46 8.79
N GLY A 53 -6.64 11.08 8.96
CA GLY A 53 -6.26 11.78 10.18
C GLY A 53 -5.92 10.77 11.29
N CYS A 54 -4.64 10.47 11.45
CA CYS A 54 -4.15 9.66 12.57
C CYS A 54 -3.49 10.52 13.65
N SER A 55 -3.60 10.07 14.90
CA SER A 55 -2.65 10.43 15.95
C SER A 55 -1.27 9.83 15.65
N GLN A 56 -0.23 10.41 16.26
CA GLN A 56 1.12 9.87 16.12
C GLN A 56 1.22 8.40 16.57
N ARG A 57 0.51 8.04 17.64
CA ARG A 57 0.48 6.67 18.14
C ARG A 57 -0.15 5.70 17.14
N GLU A 58 -1.26 6.06 16.53
CA GLU A 58 -1.91 5.21 15.52
C GLU A 58 -1.04 5.03 14.27
N ARG A 59 -0.25 6.05 13.91
CA ARG A 59 0.72 5.93 12.83
C ARG A 59 1.87 4.98 13.20
N GLU A 60 2.37 5.04 14.42
CA GLU A 60 3.39 4.11 14.92
C GLU A 60 2.85 2.67 14.98
N ASP A 61 1.65 2.46 15.51
CA ASP A 61 0.99 1.15 15.55
C ASP A 61 0.78 0.59 14.12
N CYS A 62 0.41 1.43 13.15
CA CYS A 62 0.31 1.03 11.74
C CYS A 62 1.65 0.55 11.17
N LEU A 63 2.74 1.26 11.46
CA LEU A 63 4.07 0.88 10.99
C LEU A 63 4.49 -0.47 11.55
N ASP A 64 4.31 -0.67 12.86
CA ASP A 64 4.64 -1.92 13.54
C ASP A 64 3.85 -3.10 12.94
N ASP A 65 2.54 -2.92 12.67
CA ASP A 65 1.70 -3.95 12.06
C ASP A 65 2.16 -4.30 10.63
N VAL A 66 2.48 -3.30 9.81
CA VAL A 66 2.92 -3.51 8.42
C VAL A 66 4.31 -4.15 8.38
N GLU A 67 5.23 -3.77 9.26
CA GLU A 67 6.55 -4.38 9.37
C GLU A 67 6.49 -5.83 9.92
N ASP A 68 5.58 -6.12 10.86
CA ASP A 68 5.35 -7.51 11.30
C ASP A 68 4.79 -8.35 10.17
N SER A 69 3.87 -7.80 9.39
CA SER A 69 3.32 -8.44 8.20
C SER A 69 4.36 -8.69 7.11
N GLU A 70 5.27 -7.75 6.86
CA GLU A 70 6.40 -7.94 5.94
C GLU A 70 7.26 -9.13 6.41
N ARG A 71 7.62 -9.16 7.69
CA ARG A 71 8.43 -10.23 8.29
C ARG A 71 7.74 -11.60 8.20
N LEU A 72 6.42 -11.64 8.41
CA LEU A 72 5.62 -12.85 8.26
C LEU A 72 5.55 -13.30 6.80
N ALA A 73 5.41 -12.37 5.86
CA ALA A 73 5.41 -12.68 4.44
C ALA A 73 6.78 -13.22 4.00
N GLU A 74 7.89 -12.64 4.45
CA GLU A 74 9.24 -13.16 4.20
C GLU A 74 9.41 -14.57 4.76
N TYR A 75 8.97 -14.80 6.00
CA TYR A 75 9.04 -16.11 6.64
C TYR A 75 8.25 -17.18 5.87
N ASP A 76 7.10 -16.81 5.31
CA ASP A 76 6.24 -17.71 4.53
C ASP A 76 6.66 -17.81 3.04
N GLY A 77 7.68 -17.06 2.61
CA GLY A 77 8.11 -17.02 1.19
C GLY A 77 7.19 -16.20 0.29
N CYS A 78 6.34 -15.35 0.87
CA CYS A 78 5.33 -14.51 0.24
C CYS A 78 5.75 -13.04 0.08
N ALA A 79 7.03 -12.71 0.29
CA ALA A 79 7.53 -11.33 0.30
C ALA A 79 7.18 -10.53 -0.98
N SER A 80 7.19 -11.17 -2.15
CA SER A 80 6.82 -10.52 -3.41
C SER A 80 5.36 -10.08 -3.43
N TYR A 81 4.44 -10.93 -2.97
CA TYR A 81 3.02 -10.58 -2.90
C TYR A 81 2.75 -9.46 -1.91
N PHE A 82 3.51 -9.41 -0.81
CA PHE A 82 3.43 -8.30 0.14
C PHE A 82 3.90 -6.99 -0.50
N ALA A 83 5.06 -7.01 -1.16
CA ALA A 83 5.59 -5.84 -1.85
C ALA A 83 4.66 -5.34 -2.95
N ASP A 84 4.07 -6.25 -3.74
CA ASP A 84 3.11 -5.93 -4.80
C ASP A 84 1.86 -5.27 -4.21
N TYR A 85 1.32 -5.80 -3.12
CA TYR A 85 0.17 -5.21 -2.44
C TYR A 85 0.46 -3.80 -1.92
N ILE A 86 1.54 -3.61 -1.17
CA ILE A 86 1.90 -2.29 -0.63
C ILE A 86 2.17 -1.30 -1.76
N SER A 87 2.87 -1.72 -2.81
CA SER A 87 3.15 -0.90 -4.00
C SER A 87 1.85 -0.47 -4.68
N CYS A 88 0.92 -1.38 -4.93
CA CYS A 88 -0.37 -1.02 -5.51
C CYS A 88 -1.11 -0.03 -4.61
N TYR A 89 -1.22 -0.34 -3.32
CA TYR A 89 -2.03 0.45 -2.39
C TYR A 89 -1.50 1.87 -2.17
N THR A 90 -0.19 2.06 -2.27
CA THR A 90 0.46 3.38 -2.19
C THR A 90 0.37 4.16 -3.49
N ASN A 91 0.38 3.51 -4.65
CA ASN A 91 0.35 4.16 -5.96
C ASN A 91 -1.07 4.48 -6.45
N GLU A 92 -2.00 3.53 -6.26
CA GLU A 92 -3.36 3.59 -6.80
C GLU A 92 -4.39 3.99 -5.74
N GLY A 93 -3.99 4.02 -4.47
CA GLY A 93 -4.87 4.42 -3.37
C GLY A 93 -5.30 5.89 -3.48
N SER A 94 -6.55 6.15 -3.13
CA SER A 94 -7.16 7.48 -3.14
C SER A 94 -7.87 7.75 -1.82
N CYS A 95 -7.95 9.03 -1.45
CA CYS A 95 -8.72 9.46 -0.29
C CYS A 95 -10.17 9.74 -0.69
N GLU A 96 -11.08 8.85 -0.31
CA GLU A 96 -12.50 8.94 -0.59
C GLU A 96 -13.29 9.00 0.70
N SER A 97 -14.07 10.08 0.88
CA SER A 97 -14.96 10.25 2.04
C SER A 97 -14.25 10.10 3.40
N GLY A 98 -12.99 10.53 3.49
CA GLY A 98 -12.17 10.40 4.71
C GLY A 98 -11.63 9.00 4.96
N GLY A 99 -11.71 8.10 3.98
CA GLY A 99 -11.09 6.79 3.97
C GLY A 99 -10.04 6.67 2.85
N TRP A 100 -8.89 6.09 3.15
CA TRP A 100 -7.95 5.68 2.11
C TRP A 100 -8.42 4.35 1.52
N VAL A 101 -8.67 4.32 0.22
CA VAL A 101 -9.25 3.18 -0.51
C VAL A 101 -8.40 2.89 -1.73
N ALA A 102 -8.13 1.62 -2.01
CA ALA A 102 -7.41 1.19 -3.21
C ALA A 102 -8.14 0.00 -3.85
N SER A 103 -9.31 0.27 -4.44
CA SER A 103 -10.20 -0.76 -5.00
C SER A 103 -9.58 -1.55 -6.16
N THR A 104 -8.56 -1.00 -6.81
CA THR A 104 -7.78 -1.65 -7.87
C THR A 104 -6.79 -2.69 -7.33
N CYS A 105 -6.41 -2.61 -6.05
CA CYS A 105 -5.35 -3.42 -5.43
C CYS A 105 -5.84 -4.72 -4.78
N THR A 106 -7.05 -5.11 -5.13
CA THR A 106 -7.77 -6.23 -4.53
C THR A 106 -7.21 -7.56 -5.00
N ILE A 107 -6.66 -7.61 -6.21
CA ILE A 107 -5.96 -8.77 -6.77
C ILE A 107 -4.69 -9.05 -5.97
N GLU A 108 -3.86 -8.04 -5.73
CA GLU A 108 -2.62 -8.14 -4.95
C GLU A 108 -2.92 -8.51 -3.50
N GLY A 109 -3.97 -7.92 -2.92
CA GLY A 109 -4.44 -8.26 -1.57
C GLY A 109 -4.91 -9.71 -1.47
N SER A 110 -5.62 -10.20 -2.47
CA SER A 110 -6.05 -11.61 -2.55
C SER A 110 -4.86 -12.55 -2.68
N ALA A 111 -3.91 -12.23 -3.56
CA ALA A 111 -2.69 -13.03 -3.74
C ALA A 111 -1.85 -13.11 -2.44
N LEU A 112 -1.74 -12.01 -1.70
CA LEU A 112 -1.06 -12.00 -0.41
C LEU A 112 -1.78 -12.87 0.63
N ARG A 113 -3.11 -12.79 0.74
CA ARG A 113 -3.90 -13.64 1.66
C ARG A 113 -3.79 -15.12 1.32
N ASP A 114 -3.86 -15.45 0.03
CA ASP A 114 -3.77 -16.83 -0.45
C ASP A 114 -2.39 -17.43 -0.16
N CYS A 115 -1.33 -16.61 -0.23
CA CYS A 115 0.02 -17.02 0.10
C CYS A 115 0.23 -17.10 1.63
N SER A 116 -0.16 -16.06 2.37
CA SER A 116 -0.09 -16.03 3.83
C SER A 116 -1.21 -15.19 4.44
N ALA A 117 -2.23 -15.89 4.94
CA ALA A 117 -3.31 -15.29 5.74
C ALA A 117 -2.80 -14.62 7.03
N ARG A 118 -1.60 -14.98 7.51
CA ARG A 118 -1.00 -14.40 8.72
C ARG A 118 -0.36 -13.04 8.42
N SER A 119 0.38 -12.92 7.31
CA SER A 119 0.91 -11.63 6.89
C SER A 119 -0.20 -10.68 6.44
N ALA A 120 -1.26 -11.21 5.82
CA ALA A 120 -2.35 -10.39 5.29
C ALA A 120 -3.34 -9.84 6.33
N LYS A 121 -3.04 -9.91 7.64
CA LYS A 121 -3.97 -9.46 8.70
C LYS A 121 -4.35 -7.97 8.62
N PHE A 122 -3.47 -7.14 8.08
CA PHE A 122 -3.70 -5.71 7.88
C PHE A 122 -4.44 -5.41 6.55
N VAL A 123 -4.49 -6.39 5.63
CA VAL A 123 -5.28 -6.31 4.40
C VAL A 123 -6.72 -6.47 4.80
N LYS A 124 -7.48 -5.37 4.82
CA LYS A 124 -8.92 -5.45 4.99
C LYS A 124 -9.50 -6.32 3.89
N THR A 125 -10.35 -7.26 4.26
CA THR A 125 -11.13 -8.01 3.27
C THR A 125 -12.05 -7.04 2.50
N ALA A 126 -12.44 -7.40 1.29
CA ALA A 126 -13.40 -6.59 0.52
C ALA A 126 -14.65 -6.29 1.37
N CYS A 127 -15.13 -7.29 2.11
CA CYS A 127 -16.28 -7.16 3.00
C CYS A 127 -16.03 -6.14 4.13
N GLU A 128 -14.85 -6.11 4.75
CA GLU A 128 -14.51 -5.13 5.79
C GLU A 128 -14.37 -3.71 5.22
N GLU A 129 -13.81 -3.57 4.03
CA GLU A 129 -13.76 -2.28 3.34
C GLU A 129 -15.17 -1.81 2.93
N GLU A 130 -16.01 -2.73 2.47
CA GLU A 130 -17.40 -2.46 2.11
C GLU A 130 -18.21 -2.00 3.32
N ALA A 131 -18.05 -2.67 4.48
CA ALA A 131 -18.67 -2.25 5.72
C ALA A 131 -18.23 -0.84 6.12
N ALA A 132 -16.93 -0.52 5.98
CA ALA A 132 -16.42 0.82 6.25
C ALA A 132 -16.97 1.86 5.28
N LYS A 133 -17.05 1.55 3.97
CA LYS A 133 -17.62 2.43 2.95
C LYS A 133 -19.11 2.66 3.17
N ARG A 134 -19.89 1.62 3.45
CA ARG A 134 -21.31 1.73 3.80
C ARG A 134 -21.51 2.63 5.02
N ALA A 135 -20.72 2.41 6.08
CA ALA A 135 -20.78 3.25 7.27
C ALA A 135 -20.45 4.72 6.94
N ALA A 136 -19.45 4.99 6.09
CA ALA A 136 -19.12 6.33 5.62
C ALA A 136 -20.25 6.96 4.80
N CYS A 137 -21.01 6.16 4.03
CA CYS A 137 -22.21 6.59 3.33
C CYS A 137 -23.46 6.71 4.23
N GLY A 138 -23.36 6.46 5.54
CA GLY A 138 -24.49 6.46 6.46
C GLY A 138 -25.42 5.24 6.35
N LEU A 139 -24.95 4.19 5.68
CA LEU A 139 -25.64 2.93 5.49
C LEU A 139 -25.19 1.91 6.54
N SER A 140 -26.11 1.03 6.92
CA SER A 140 -25.80 -0.13 7.77
C SER A 140 -25.59 -1.39 6.93
N GLY A 141 -24.90 -2.39 7.48
CA GLY A 141 -24.61 -3.65 6.83
C GLY A 141 -23.23 -3.70 6.15
N GLY A 142 -23.04 -4.71 5.32
CA GLY A 142 -21.75 -5.10 4.76
C GLY A 142 -20.90 -5.93 5.73
N GLY A 143 -19.75 -6.43 5.27
CA GLY A 143 -18.78 -7.05 6.18
C GLY A 143 -19.18 -8.41 6.73
N THR A 144 -19.76 -9.29 5.92
CA THR A 144 -20.04 -10.66 6.41
C THR A 144 -18.74 -11.34 6.84
N VAL A 145 -18.77 -11.97 8.02
CA VAL A 145 -17.67 -12.78 8.53
C VAL A 145 -18.19 -14.21 8.75
N PRO A 146 -17.64 -15.23 8.07
CA PRO A 146 -16.57 -15.14 7.07
C PRO A 146 -17.04 -14.45 5.78
N CYS A 147 -16.15 -13.67 5.16
CA CYS A 147 -16.38 -13.05 3.85
C CYS A 147 -16.31 -14.18 2.81
N GLY A 148 -17.46 -14.73 2.42
CA GLY A 148 -17.54 -15.78 1.42
C GLY A 148 -17.19 -15.26 0.03
N PRO A 149 -16.90 -16.12 -0.96
CA PRO A 149 -16.50 -15.67 -2.30
C PRO A 149 -17.57 -14.85 -3.03
N VAL A 150 -18.85 -15.13 -2.78
CA VAL A 150 -19.96 -14.33 -3.33
C VAL A 150 -20.06 -12.99 -2.63
N ASP A 151 -19.96 -12.98 -1.29
CA ASP A 151 -19.99 -11.75 -0.50
C ASP A 151 -18.80 -10.85 -0.83
N GLU A 152 -17.63 -11.43 -1.07
CA GLU A 152 -16.42 -10.72 -1.46
C GLU A 152 -16.60 -10.04 -2.83
N CYS A 153 -17.19 -10.75 -3.80
CA CYS A 153 -17.52 -10.17 -5.10
C CYS A 153 -18.52 -9.01 -4.98
N VAL A 154 -19.59 -9.19 -4.21
CA VAL A 154 -20.59 -8.14 -3.95
C VAL A 154 -19.97 -6.94 -3.23
N ALA A 155 -19.08 -7.20 -2.28
CA ALA A 155 -18.34 -6.18 -1.58
C ALA A 155 -17.46 -5.35 -2.53
N PHE A 156 -16.80 -5.97 -3.50
CA PHE A 156 -16.08 -5.24 -4.56
C PHE A 156 -16.99 -4.36 -5.41
N CYS A 157 -18.18 -4.85 -5.78
CA CYS A 157 -19.16 -4.03 -6.50
C CYS A 157 -19.52 -2.78 -5.69
N ALA A 158 -19.75 -2.95 -4.39
CA ALA A 158 -20.08 -1.84 -3.50
C ALA A 158 -18.90 -0.87 -3.26
N LEU A 159 -17.67 -1.38 -3.26
CA LEU A 159 -16.45 -0.56 -3.20
C LEU A 159 -16.26 0.30 -4.46
N GLY A 160 -16.73 -0.14 -5.62
CA GLY A 160 -16.71 0.66 -6.86
C GLY A 160 -17.88 1.66 -6.98
N ALA A 161 -18.96 1.47 -6.22
CA ALA A 161 -20.17 2.28 -6.33
C ALA A 161 -20.08 3.62 -5.59
N SER A 162 -20.84 4.62 -6.04
CA SER A 162 -21.01 5.88 -5.29
C SER A 162 -21.95 5.70 -4.08
N CYS A 163 -21.88 6.59 -3.08
CA CYS A 163 -22.82 6.53 -1.95
C CYS A 163 -24.29 6.68 -2.38
N ASP A 164 -24.57 7.48 -3.43
CA ASP A 164 -25.92 7.63 -3.98
C ASP A 164 -26.42 6.31 -4.59
N GLU A 165 -25.55 5.62 -5.33
CA GLU A 165 -25.84 4.33 -5.95
C GLU A 165 -26.00 3.21 -4.92
N LEU A 166 -25.23 3.24 -3.83
CA LEU A 166 -25.39 2.32 -2.70
C LEU A 166 -26.68 2.57 -1.91
N THR A 167 -27.08 3.83 -1.78
CA THR A 167 -28.28 4.23 -1.02
C THR A 167 -29.56 3.97 -1.79
N ASN A 168 -29.53 4.20 -3.10
CA ASN A 168 -30.68 4.05 -3.98
C ASN A 168 -30.30 3.32 -5.28
N PRO A 169 -30.06 1.99 -5.19
CA PRO A 169 -29.62 1.20 -6.33
C PRO A 169 -30.69 1.20 -7.42
N THR A 170 -30.34 1.73 -8.59
CA THR A 170 -31.20 1.76 -9.77
C THR A 170 -30.95 0.54 -10.66
N GLU A 171 -32.01 -0.01 -11.25
CA GLU A 171 -31.88 -1.09 -12.23
C GLU A 171 -31.04 -0.62 -13.43
N GLY A 172 -30.08 -1.45 -13.85
CA GLY A 172 -29.11 -1.12 -14.91
C GLY A 172 -28.00 -0.14 -14.49
N SER A 173 -27.82 0.10 -13.18
CA SER A 173 -26.63 0.77 -12.68
C SER A 173 -25.43 -0.18 -12.67
N THR A 174 -24.23 0.39 -12.75
CA THR A 174 -22.96 -0.35 -12.72
C THR A 174 -22.84 -1.24 -11.50
N TYR A 175 -23.30 -0.77 -10.34
CA TYR A 175 -23.35 -1.54 -9.11
C TYR A 175 -24.30 -2.74 -9.22
N VAL A 176 -25.53 -2.54 -9.67
CA VAL A 176 -26.54 -3.62 -9.76
C VAL A 176 -26.11 -4.68 -10.78
N ASP A 177 -25.60 -4.27 -11.93
CA ASP A 177 -25.10 -5.20 -12.96
C ASP A 177 -23.91 -6.03 -12.45
N CYS A 178 -23.01 -5.40 -11.67
CA CYS A 178 -21.90 -6.08 -11.02
C CYS A 178 -22.39 -7.13 -10.01
N VAL A 179 -23.34 -6.78 -9.14
CA VAL A 179 -23.90 -7.68 -8.13
C VAL A 179 -24.60 -8.88 -8.76
N ILE A 180 -25.36 -8.67 -9.84
CA ILE A 180 -26.01 -9.75 -10.60
C ILE A 180 -24.94 -10.71 -11.16
N GLY A 181 -23.87 -10.17 -11.76
CA GLY A 181 -22.74 -10.95 -12.27
C GLY A 181 -22.06 -11.83 -11.20
N CYS A 182 -21.96 -11.34 -9.97
CA CYS A 182 -21.44 -12.12 -8.84
C CYS A 182 -22.31 -13.35 -8.53
N THR A 183 -23.63 -13.20 -8.56
CA THR A 183 -24.57 -14.31 -8.30
C THR A 183 -24.63 -15.32 -9.44
N ASP A 184 -24.56 -14.89 -10.70
CA ASP A 184 -24.55 -15.78 -11.86
C ASP A 184 -23.26 -16.62 -11.95
N SER A 185 -22.13 -16.03 -11.56
CA SER A 185 -20.83 -16.72 -11.52
C SER A 185 -20.80 -17.84 -10.48
N SER A 186 -21.51 -17.71 -9.36
CA SER A 186 -21.60 -18.74 -8.32
C SER A 186 -22.43 -19.96 -8.73
N SER A 187 -23.37 -19.77 -9.67
CA SER A 187 -24.29 -20.82 -10.13
C SER A 187 -23.63 -21.81 -11.09
N SER A 188 -22.54 -21.40 -11.76
CA SER A 188 -21.85 -22.22 -12.77
C SER A 188 -20.84 -23.22 -12.18
N SER A 189 -20.60 -23.20 -10.86
CA SER A 189 -19.66 -24.11 -10.19
C SER A 189 -20.28 -25.43 -9.69
N THR A 190 -21.60 -25.62 -9.78
CA THR A 190 -22.30 -26.77 -9.14
C THR A 190 -22.81 -27.85 -10.12
N SER A 191 -22.53 -27.76 -11.42
CA SER A 191 -23.01 -28.73 -12.43
C SER A 191 -21.89 -29.65 -12.94
N SER A 192 -21.42 -30.57 -12.09
CA SER A 192 -20.60 -31.72 -12.53
C SER A 192 -20.85 -32.92 -11.61
N GLY A 193 -21.96 -33.63 -11.84
CA GLY A 193 -22.24 -34.88 -11.13
C GLY A 193 -23.65 -35.40 -11.39
N GLY A 194 -23.85 -36.08 -12.53
CA GLY A 194 -25.12 -36.74 -12.79
C GLY A 194 -25.27 -37.27 -14.21
N GLY A 195 -24.45 -38.26 -14.58
CA GLY A 195 -24.70 -39.08 -15.76
C GLY A 195 -24.82 -40.55 -15.33
N PRO A 196 -25.96 -41.23 -15.57
CA PRO A 196 -25.99 -42.69 -15.68
C PRO A 196 -25.38 -43.17 -17.01
#